data_AF-A0A1W9P4W0-F1
#
_entry.id   AF-A0A1W9P4W0-F1
#
_cell.length_a   1.000
_cell.length_b   1.000
_cell.length_c   1.000
_cell.angle_alpha   90.00
_cell.angle_beta   90.00
_cell.angle_gamma   90.00
#
_symmetry.space_group_name_H-M   'P 1'
#
loop_
_entity.id
_entity.type
_entity.pdbx_description
1 polymer ?
#
loop_
_entity_poly.entity_id
_entity_poly.type
_entity_poly.pdbx_seq_one_letter_code
_entity_poly.pdbx_strand_id
1 'polypeptide(L)' 'MKAAVGLSGKSLLSVAGFDPSGGAGLLLDLKVFHHFNFYGLAVVTTLTVQNTQGVKSWQPLAP' A
#
# COMPACT_ATOMS: atom_id res chain seq x y z
N MET A 1 -12.82 12.59 -20.46
CA MET A 1 -13.78 11.80 -19.65
C MET A 1 -13.25 10.39 -19.51
N LYS A 2 -12.72 9.97 -18.37
CA LYS A 2 -12.60 8.53 -18.05
C LYS A 2 -13.89 8.16 -17.34
N ALA A 3 -14.62 7.19 -17.87
CA ALA A 3 -15.75 6.60 -17.15
C ALA A 3 -15.26 6.16 -15.77
N ALA A 4 -16.03 6.43 -14.72
CA ALA A 4 -15.80 5.85 -13.42
C ALA A 4 -15.94 4.33 -13.59
N VAL A 5 -14.82 3.63 -13.76
CA VAL A 5 -14.83 2.17 -13.77
C VAL A 5 -15.20 1.75 -12.36
N GLY A 6 -16.38 1.17 -12.21
CA GLY A 6 -16.83 0.65 -10.92
C GLY A 6 -15.81 -0.36 -10.40
N LEU A 7 -15.56 -0.34 -9.10
CA LEU A 7 -14.71 -1.34 -8.45
C LEU A 7 -15.27 -2.75 -8.74
N SER A 8 -14.41 -3.76 -8.83
CA SER A 8 -14.72 -5.13 -9.24
C SER A 8 -15.66 -5.88 -8.27
N GLY A 9 -16.17 -5.21 -7.23
CA GLY A 9 -16.90 -5.82 -6.11
C GLY A 9 -16.04 -6.71 -5.19
N LYS A 10 -14.75 -6.91 -5.50
CA LYS A 10 -13.81 -7.72 -4.72
C LYS A 10 -12.82 -6.81 -4.00
N SER A 11 -12.41 -7.23 -2.81
CA SER A 11 -11.40 -6.54 -2.00
C SER A 11 -10.09 -7.31 -1.99
N LEU A 12 -8.97 -6.59 -1.98
CA LEU A 12 -7.64 -7.15 -1.80
C LEU A 12 -7.02 -6.56 -0.53
N LEU A 13 -6.40 -7.42 0.28
CA LEU A 13 -5.74 -7.03 1.54
C LEU A 13 -4.22 -7.10 1.36
N SER A 14 -3.53 -5.98 1.58
CA SER A 14 -2.09 -5.94 1.78
C SER A 14 -1.77 -6.09 3.27
N VAL A 15 -0.79 -6.93 3.59
CA VAL A 15 -0.21 -7.05 4.94
C VAL A 15 1.27 -6.79 4.79
N ALA A 16 1.68 -5.53 4.96
CA ALA A 16 3.01 -5.07 4.58
C ALA A 16 3.49 -3.88 5.42
N GLY A 17 4.78 -3.55 5.26
CA GLY A 17 5.37 -2.35 5.85
C GLY A 17 4.87 -1.06 5.16
N PHE A 18 4.85 0.02 5.93
CA PHE A 18 4.55 1.36 5.45
C PHE A 18 5.83 2.05 4.95
N ASP A 19 5.98 2.16 3.63
CA ASP A 19 6.97 3.01 2.98
C ASP A 19 6.36 4.41 2.72
N PRO A 20 6.76 5.46 3.45
CA PRO A 20 6.21 6.81 3.29
C PRO A 20 6.54 7.46 1.94
N SER A 21 7.53 6.97 1.21
CA SER A 21 7.83 7.49 -0.14
C SER A 21 6.80 7.04 -1.18
N GLY A 22 6.02 6.00 -0.87
CA GLY A 22 4.97 5.46 -1.74
C GLY A 22 5.49 4.73 -2.97
N GLY A 23 6.78 4.38 -3.01
CA GLY A 23 7.42 3.63 -4.09
C GLY A 23 7.46 2.12 -3.85
N ALA A 24 7.17 1.66 -2.63
CA ALA A 24 7.08 0.26 -2.23
C ALA A 24 6.03 0.08 -1.11
N GLY A 25 5.99 -1.12 -0.52
CA GLY A 25 5.16 -1.46 0.63
C GLY A 25 3.66 -1.28 0.36
N LEU A 26 2.89 -1.14 1.44
CA LEU A 26 1.42 -1.12 1.34
C LEU A 26 0.88 0.02 0.47
N LEU A 27 1.58 1.16 0.38
CA LEU A 27 1.14 2.27 -0.46
C LEU A 27 1.25 1.93 -1.96
N LEU A 28 2.29 1.20 -2.38
CA LEU A 28 2.37 0.73 -3.76
C LEU A 28 1.35 -0.39 -4.01
N ASP A 29 1.17 -1.31 -3.07
CA ASP A 29 0.16 -2.36 -3.18
C ASP A 29 -1.24 -1.77 -3.44
N LEU A 30 -1.65 -0.77 -2.65
CA LEU A 30 -2.95 -0.08 -2.82
C LEU A 30 -3.07 0.62 -4.17
N LYS A 31 -1.99 1.23 -4.69
CA LYS A 31 -1.97 1.82 -6.04
C LYS A 31 -2.16 0.75 -7.12
N VAL A 32 -1.54 -0.41 -6.96
CA VAL A 32 -1.69 -1.56 -7.86
C VAL A 32 -3.12 -2.12 -7.79
N PHE A 33 -3.68 -2.30 -6.59
CA PHE A 33 -5.06 -2.77 -6.43
C PHE A 33 -6.04 -1.82 -7.12
N HIS A 34 -5.88 -0.52 -6.90
CA HIS A 34 -6.67 0.50 -7.57
C HIS A 34 -6.50 0.48 -9.10
N HIS A 35 -5.28 0.29 -9.60
CA HIS A 35 -5.02 0.16 -11.04
C HIS A 35 -5.82 -1.01 -11.67
N PHE A 36 -6.00 -2.10 -10.93
CA PHE A 36 -6.79 -3.26 -11.36
C PHE A 36 -8.27 -3.20 -10.93
N ASN A 37 -8.77 -2.04 -10.50
CA ASN A 37 -10.15 -1.80 -10.06
C ASN A 37 -10.59 -2.65 -8.84
N PHE A 38 -9.67 -3.03 -7.96
CA PHE A 38 -10.02 -3.67 -6.68
C PHE A 38 -10.16 -2.64 -5.56
N TYR A 39 -11.02 -2.92 -4.59
CA TYR A 39 -11.02 -2.17 -3.33
C TYR A 39 -9.84 -2.62 -2.48
N GLY A 40 -8.89 -1.71 -2.24
CA GLY A 40 -7.68 -2.01 -1.48
C GLY A 40 -7.87 -1.81 0.02
N LEU A 41 -7.47 -2.81 0.79
CA LEU A 41 -7.35 -2.80 2.25
C LEU A 41 -5.88 -2.97 2.63
N ALA A 42 -5.48 -2.44 3.79
CA ALA A 42 -4.12 -2.59 4.28
C ALA A 42 -4.07 -2.82 5.79
N VAL A 43 -3.21 -3.75 6.20
CA VAL A 43 -2.75 -3.95 7.58
C VAL A 43 -1.28 -3.55 7.63
N VAL A 44 -0.97 -2.55 8.44
CA VAL A 44 0.39 -2.06 8.63
C VAL A 44 1.12 -3.01 9.58
N THR A 45 2.27 -3.54 9.17
CA THR A 45 3.11 -4.41 10.04
C THR A 45 4.29 -3.66 10.66
N THR A 46 4.75 -2.59 10.02
CA THR A 46 5.94 -1.83 10.40
C THR A 46 5.88 -0.43 9.81
N LEU A 47 6.32 0.57 10.57
CA LEU A 47 6.55 1.93 10.06
C LEU A 47 8.02 2.09 9.67
N THR A 48 8.32 2.58 8.48
CA THR A 48 9.70 2.83 8.05
C THR A 48 9.97 4.33 7.90
N VAL A 49 11.23 4.74 8.15
CA VAL A 49 11.79 5.98 7.65
C VAL A 49 12.54 5.63 6.37
N GLN A 50 11.83 5.69 5.25
CA GLN A 50 12.32 5.26 3.94
C GLN A 50 12.17 6.35 2.89
N ASN A 51 13.11 6.38 1.94
CA ASN A 51 12.99 7.10 0.70
C ASN A 51 13.65 6.31 -0.44
N THR A 52 13.75 6.90 -1.64
CA THR A 52 14.32 6.24 -2.82
C THR A 52 15.81 5.89 -2.70
N GLN A 53 16.52 6.39 -1.68
CA GLN A 53 17.93 6.08 -1.42
C GLN A 53 18.11 4.96 -0.39
N GLY A 54 17.03 4.48 0.24
CA GLY A 54 17.05 3.36 1.18
C GLY A 54 16.23 3.59 2.44
N VAL A 55 16.43 2.68 3.41
CA VAL A 55 15.76 2.68 4.72
C VAL A 55 16.73 3.17 5.79
N LYS A 56 16.33 4.15 6.58
CA LYS A 56 17.15 4.68 7.70
C LYS A 56 16.83 4.01 9.03
N SER A 57 15.55 3.73 9.29
CA SER A 57 15.08 3.06 10.50
C SER A 57 13.71 2.44 10.27
N TRP A 58 13.30 1.54 11.17
CA TRP A 58 11.97 0.95 11.16
C TRP A 58 11.48 0.67 12.59
N GLN A 59 10.16 0.71 12.76
CA GLN A 59 9.48 0.41 14.02
C GLN A 59 8.40 -0.65 13.74
N PRO A 60 8.62 -1.91 14.15
CA PRO A 60 7.59 -2.94 14.10
C PRO A 60 6.38 -2.55 14.94
N LEU A 61 5.17 -2.85 14.46
CA LEU A 61 3.96 -2.73 15.27
C LEU A 61 3.75 -3.99 16.09
N ALA A 62 3.17 -3.82 17.28
CA ALA A 62 2.78 -4.96 18.10
C ALA A 62 1.70 -5.80 17.36
N PRO A 63 1.62 -7.12 17.64
CA PRO A 63 0.57 -7.98 17.10
C PRO A 63 -0.85 -7.51 17.42
#